data_AF-A0A4Q4CNY0-F1
#
_entry.id   AF-A0A4Q4CNY0-F1
#
_cell.length_a   1.000
_cell.length_b   1.000
_cell.length_c   1.000
_cell.angle_alpha   90.00
_cell.angle_beta   90.00
_cell.angle_gamma   90.00
#
_symmetry.space_group_name_H-M   'P 1'
#
loop_
_entity.id
_entity.type
_entity.pdbx_description
1 polymer ?
#
loop_
_entity_poly.entity_id
_entity_poly.type
_entity_poly.pdbx_seq_one_letter_code
_entity_poly.pdbx_strand_id
1 'polypeptide(L)'
;MTSTEEVLTELERDALTELVNIGVSRAAVGLRKMVGEQVLLSVPSIELISQRVAAALVGEREGQDLIAVRQGFAGVFSGQAMLIFPQAKSLQLVRADAPGS
;
A
#
# COMPACT_ATOMS: atom_id res chain seq x y z
N MET A 1 20.00 -13.81 23.57
CA MET A 1 20.39 -14.56 22.36
C MET A 1 20.08 -13.67 21.19
N THR A 2 21.11 -13.31 20.42
CA THR A 2 21.15 -12.19 19.48
C THR A 2 20.21 -12.42 18.30
N SER A 3 19.47 -11.37 17.96
CA SER A 3 18.52 -11.27 16.84
C SER A 3 19.16 -11.70 15.52
N THR A 4 18.59 -12.70 14.85
CA THR A 4 18.79 -12.88 13.41
C THR A 4 17.83 -11.89 12.74
N GLU A 5 18.32 -10.68 12.46
CA GLU A 5 17.72 -9.88 11.40
C GLU A 5 17.91 -10.69 10.11
N GLU A 6 16.88 -11.42 9.70
CA GLU A 6 16.82 -12.04 8.37
C GLU A 6 16.68 -10.89 7.35
N VAL A 7 17.81 -10.25 7.09
CA VAL A 7 17.94 -9.30 5.99
C VAL A 7 17.84 -10.13 4.72
N LEU A 8 16.75 -9.91 3.96
CA LEU A 8 16.59 -10.48 2.61
C LEU A 8 17.87 -10.24 1.81
N THR A 9 18.36 -11.29 1.16
CA THR A 9 19.43 -11.17 0.15
C THR A 9 19.01 -10.22 -0.96
N GLU A 10 19.97 -9.71 -1.74
CA GLU A 10 19.70 -8.81 -2.87
C GLU A 10 18.71 -9.46 -3.86
N LEU A 11 18.89 -10.75 -4.16
CA LEU A 11 17.98 -11.49 -5.04
C LEU A 11 16.57 -11.63 -4.46
N GLU A 12 16.43 -11.92 -3.16
CA GLU A 12 15.13 -12.02 -2.51
C GLU A 12 14.41 -10.67 -2.43
N ARG A 13 15.18 -9.60 -2.20
CA ARG A 13 14.69 -8.22 -2.22
C ARG A 13 14.18 -7.84 -3.61
N ASP A 14 14.94 -8.14 -4.65
CA ASP A 14 14.55 -7.86 -6.04
C ASP A 14 13.32 -8.67 -6.44
N ALA A 15 13.30 -9.96 -6.12
CA ALA A 15 12.15 -10.83 -6.38
C ALA A 15 10.89 -10.35 -5.65
N LEU A 16 11.01 -9.98 -4.37
CA LEU A 16 9.90 -9.44 -3.59
C LEU A 16 9.41 -8.12 -4.18
N THR A 17 10.32 -7.22 -4.55
CA THR A 17 9.99 -5.92 -5.15
C THR A 17 9.24 -6.11 -6.47
N GLU A 18 9.68 -7.04 -7.32
CA GLU A 18 9.01 -7.34 -8.59
C GLU A 18 7.61 -7.93 -8.38
N LEU A 19 7.46 -8.87 -7.45
CA LEU A 19 6.15 -9.43 -7.11
C LEU A 19 5.17 -8.36 -6.63
N VAL A 20 5.63 -7.44 -5.76
CA VAL A 20 4.82 -6.34 -5.27
C VAL A 20 4.50 -5.35 -6.40
N ASN A 21 5.47 -5.02 -7.26
CA ASN A 21 5.27 -4.17 -8.45
C ASN A 21 4.16 -4.70 -9.36
N ILE A 22 4.14 -6.00 -9.62
CA ILE A 22 3.10 -6.65 -10.43
C ILE A 22 1.73 -6.55 -9.74
N GLY A 23 1.67 -6.89 -8.45
CA GLY A 23 0.43 -6.85 -7.67
C GLY A 23 -0.19 -5.45 -7.61
N VAL A 24 0.61 -4.44 -7.29
CA VAL A 24 0.20 -3.04 -7.21
C VAL A 24 -0.17 -2.49 -8.58
N SER A 25 0.57 -2.83 -9.64
CA SER A 25 0.23 -2.41 -11.01
C SER A 25 -1.15 -2.93 -11.44
N ARG A 26 -1.48 -4.18 -11.10
CA ARG A 26 -2.81 -4.77 -11.35
C ARG A 26 -3.88 -4.07 -10.54
N ALA A 27 -3.65 -3.81 -9.25
CA ALA A 27 -4.57 -3.06 -8.41
C ALA A 27 -4.81 -1.64 -8.94
N ALA A 28 -3.75 -0.95 -9.40
CA ALA A 28 -3.84 0.39 -9.99
C ALA A 28 -4.65 0.40 -11.30
N VAL A 29 -4.63 -0.67 -12.10
CA VAL A 29 -5.53 -0.82 -13.25
C VAL A 29 -6.99 -1.00 -12.81
N GLY A 30 -7.24 -1.77 -11.74
CA GLY A 30 -8.58 -1.91 -11.15
C GLY A 30 -9.12 -0.58 -10.63
N LEU A 31 -8.33 0.13 -9.84
CA LEU A 31 -8.65 1.46 -9.33
C LEU A 31 -8.95 2.46 -10.45
N ARG A 32 -8.16 2.45 -11.54
CA ARG A 32 -8.41 3.26 -12.74
C ARG A 32 -9.81 3.03 -13.32
N LYS A 33 -10.26 1.77 -13.40
CA LYS A 33 -11.59 1.43 -13.92
C LYS A 33 -12.71 1.87 -12.97
N MET A 34 -12.49 1.79 -11.66
CA MET A 34 -13.49 2.11 -10.64
C MET A 34 -13.72 3.62 -10.47
N VAL A 35 -12.69 4.45 -10.66
CA VAL A 35 -12.78 5.91 -10.45
C VAL A 35 -13.44 6.64 -11.63
N GLY A 36 -13.53 6.02 -12.81
CA GLY A 36 -14.41 6.45 -13.92
C GLY A 36 -14.06 7.78 -14.61
N GLU A 37 -13.20 8.63 -14.02
CA GLU A 37 -12.70 9.86 -14.63
C GLU A 37 -11.32 9.65 -15.28
N GLN A 38 -10.91 10.58 -16.16
CA GLN A 38 -9.56 10.63 -16.74
C GLN A 38 -8.51 10.91 -15.65
N VAL A 39 -8.25 9.92 -14.80
CA VAL A 39 -7.17 10.00 -13.82
C VAL A 39 -5.89 9.53 -14.51
N LEU A 40 -5.03 10.49 -14.85
CA LEU A 40 -3.63 10.23 -15.15
C LEU A 40 -2.94 9.72 -13.89
N LEU A 41 -3.09 8.41 -13.63
CA LEU A 41 -2.34 7.72 -12.58
C LEU A 41 -0.97 7.34 -13.14
N SER A 42 0.09 7.96 -12.62
CA SER A 42 1.45 7.45 -12.74
C SER A 42 1.56 6.12 -12.00
N VAL A 43 2.46 5.24 -12.48
CA VAL A 43 2.80 4.02 -11.74
C VAL A 43 3.47 4.44 -10.42
N PRO A 44 3.00 3.95 -9.26
CA PRO A 44 3.61 4.31 -7.97
C PRO A 44 5.02 3.71 -7.83
N SER A 45 5.89 4.36 -7.06
CA SER A 45 7.18 3.80 -6.65
C SER A 45 7.02 2.88 -5.44
N ILE A 46 7.85 1.84 -5.36
CA ILE A 46 7.81 0.84 -4.29
C ILE A 46 9.16 0.79 -3.59
N GLU A 47 9.15 0.86 -2.25
CA GLU A 47 10.35 0.86 -1.43
C GLU A 47 10.18 -0.06 -0.21
N LEU A 48 11.22 -0.84 0.08
CA LEU A 48 11.30 -1.70 1.27
C LEU A 48 11.99 -0.94 2.40
N ILE A 49 11.19 -0.43 3.33
CA ILE A 49 11.63 0.44 4.43
C ILE A 49 11.21 -0.13 5.79
N SER A 50 11.88 0.33 6.86
CA SER A 50 11.48 -0.01 8.22
C SER A 50 10.17 0.69 8.61
N GLN A 51 9.44 0.12 9.58
CA GLN A 51 8.22 0.73 10.11
C GLN A 51 8.44 2.15 10.64
N ARG A 52 9.61 2.42 11.24
CA ARG A 52 9.97 3.76 11.74
C ARG A 52 10.09 4.76 10.59
N VAL A 53 10.77 4.39 9.50
CA VAL A 53 10.91 5.25 8.32
C VAL A 53 9.56 5.47 7.66
N ALA A 54 8.73 4.43 7.55
CA ALA A 54 7.38 4.56 7.02
C ALA A 54 6.51 5.54 7.82
N ALA A 55 6.55 5.45 9.16
CA ALA A 55 5.82 6.37 10.03
C ALA A 55 6.29 7.83 9.87
N ALA A 56 7.59 8.06 9.74
CA ALA A 56 8.16 9.38 9.49
C ALA A 56 7.71 9.95 8.13
N LEU A 57 7.78 9.16 7.04
CA LEU A 57 7.35 9.59 5.70
C LEU A 57 5.87 9.98 5.65
N VAL A 58 5.02 9.27 6.39
CA VAL A 58 3.58 9.58 6.50
C VAL A 58 3.37 10.85 7.31
N GLY A 59 4.10 11.02 8.43
CA GLY A 59 3.96 12.19 9.31
C GLY A 59 4.54 13.49 8.76
N GLU A 60 5.60 13.44 7.96
CA GLU A 60 6.24 14.63 7.37
C GLU A 60 5.47 15.21 6.18
N ARG A 61 4.74 14.36 5.44
CA ARG A 61 4.05 14.76 4.21
C ARG A 61 2.68 15.38 4.43
N GLU A 62 2.06 15.11 5.58
CA GLU A 62 0.65 15.40 5.80
C GLU A 62 0.46 15.98 7.21
N GLY A 63 0.53 17.30 7.36
CA GLY A 63 0.12 18.02 8.58
C GLY A 63 -1.41 18.04 8.79
N GLN A 64 -2.12 17.04 8.25
CA GLN A 64 -3.57 16.99 8.10
C GLN A 64 -4.11 15.68 8.68
N ASP A 65 -5.39 15.65 9.05
CA ASP A 65 -6.05 14.42 9.48
C ASP A 65 -5.96 13.35 8.39
N LEU A 66 -5.49 12.16 8.77
CA LEU A 66 -5.28 11.03 7.87
C LEU A 66 -6.35 9.96 8.11
N ILE A 67 -6.82 9.36 7.02
CA ILE A 67 -7.67 8.17 7.06
C ILE A 67 -6.86 6.98 6.58
N ALA A 68 -6.85 5.91 7.37
CA ALA A 68 -6.20 4.66 7.03
C ALA A 68 -7.23 3.52 6.92
N VAL A 69 -7.23 2.83 5.78
CA VAL A 69 -7.93 1.55 5.60
C VAL A 69 -6.92 0.43 5.83
N ARG A 70 -7.19 -0.46 6.78
CA ARG A 70 -6.30 -1.55 7.15
C ARG A 70 -6.95 -2.90 6.83
N GLN A 71 -6.21 -3.77 6.16
CA GLN A 71 -6.61 -5.13 5.87
C GLN A 71 -5.55 -6.09 6.43
N GLY A 72 -5.93 -6.84 7.47
CA GLY A 72 -5.13 -7.95 7.95
C GLY A 72 -5.26 -9.15 7.01
N PHE A 73 -4.19 -9.91 6.85
CA PHE A 73 -4.19 -11.20 6.18
C PHE A 73 -3.41 -12.23 7.00
N ALA A 74 -3.82 -13.48 6.90
CA ALA A 74 -3.22 -14.61 7.61
C ALA A 74 -3.22 -15.86 6.72
N GLY A 75 -2.27 -16.76 6.95
CA GLY A 75 -2.05 -17.97 6.14
C GLY A 75 -0.61 -18.45 6.25
N VAL A 76 -0.03 -18.87 5.13
CA VAL A 76 1.40 -19.27 5.05
C VAL A 76 2.36 -18.15 5.45
N PHE A 77 1.90 -16.90 5.39
CA PHE A 77 2.47 -15.76 6.12
C PHE A 77 1.33 -14.87 6.63
N SER A 78 1.63 -14.02 7.61
CA SER A 78 0.66 -13.10 8.20
C SER A 78 1.20 -11.68 8.15
N GLY A 79 0.30 -10.71 8.02
CA GLY A 79 0.68 -9.32 7.92
C GLY A 79 -0.52 -8.40 7.75
N GLN A 80 -0.23 -7.14 7.46
CA GLN A 80 -1.24 -6.11 7.28
C GLN A 80 -0.90 -5.28 6.05
N ALA A 81 -1.90 -5.07 5.20
CA ALA A 81 -1.88 -4.04 4.18
C ALA A 81 -2.59 -2.80 4.73
N MET A 82 -2.10 -1.61 4.38
CA MET A 82 -2.71 -0.36 4.80
C MET A 82 -2.69 0.64 3.65
N LEU A 83 -3.82 1.30 3.42
CA LEU A 83 -3.97 2.41 2.50
C LEU A 83 -4.21 3.68 3.32
N ILE A 84 -3.39 4.70 3.14
CA ILE A 84 -3.46 5.95 3.89
C ILE A 84 -3.74 7.09 2.90
N PHE A 85 -4.72 7.94 3.21
CA PHE A 85 -5.07 9.09 2.40
C PHE A 85 -5.36 10.31 3.28
N PRO A 86 -5.17 11.53 2.77
CA PRO A 86 -5.63 12.75 3.45
C PRO A 86 -7.16 12.72 3.59
N GLN A 87 -7.69 13.13 4.75
CA GLN A 87 -9.13 13.14 5.02
C GLN A 87 -9.93 13.93 3.97
N ALA A 88 -9.35 15.00 3.43
CA ALA A 88 -9.95 15.82 2.38
C ALA A 88 -10.24 15.06 1.06
N LYS A 89 -9.58 13.92 0.80
CA LYS A 89 -9.74 13.10 -0.41
C LYS A 89 -10.49 11.77 -0.17
N SER A 90 -11.04 11.56 1.03
CA SER A 90 -11.50 10.24 1.50
C SER A 90 -12.76 9.67 0.84
N LEU A 91 -13.55 10.49 0.12
CA LEU A 91 -14.93 10.15 -0.21
C LEU A 91 -15.20 9.58 -1.62
N GLN A 92 -14.19 9.28 -2.43
CA GLN A 92 -14.44 8.74 -3.79
C GLN A 92 -14.08 7.25 -4.00
N LEU A 93 -13.20 6.65 -3.19
CA LEU A 93 -12.76 5.26 -3.42
C LEU A 93 -13.54 4.17 -2.66
N VAL A 94 -14.17 4.48 -1.52
CA VAL A 94 -14.75 3.46 -0.62
C VAL A 94 -16.07 2.85 -1.14
N ARG A 95 -16.64 3.38 -2.23
CA ARG A 95 -17.98 2.98 -2.72
C ARG A 95 -18.00 1.92 -3.82
N ALA A 96 -16.86 1.51 -4.36
CA ALA A 96 -16.85 0.69 -5.58
C ALA A 96 -16.69 -0.83 -5.34
N ASP A 97 -16.56 -1.30 -4.08
CA ASP A 97 -16.36 -2.74 -3.80
C ASP A 97 -17.18 -3.27 -2.60
N ALA A 98 -18.26 -2.60 -2.23
CA ALA A 98 -19.31 -3.24 -1.44
C ALA A 98 -20.32 -3.87 -2.42
N PRO A 99 -20.28 -5.18 -2.67
CA PRO A 99 -21.45 -5.84 -3.24
C PRO A 99 -22.61 -5.65 -2.24
N GLY A 100 -23.80 -5.29 -2.76
CA GLY A 100 -25.03 -5.07 -1.99
C GLY A 100 -25.31 -6.20 -0.98
N SER A 101 -25.99 -5.93 0.14
CA SER A 101 -27.47 -5.91 0.19
C SER A 101 -28.12 -6.97 -0.68
#